data_AF-A0A847RVZ6-F1
#
_entry.id   AF-A0A847RVZ6-F1
#
_cell.length_a   1.000
_cell.length_b   1.000
_cell.length_c   1.000
_cell.angle_alpha   90.00
_cell.angle_beta   90.00
_cell.angle_gamma   90.00
#
_symmetry.space_group_name_H-M   'P 1'
#
loop_
_entity.id
_entity.type
_entity.pdbx_description
1 polymer ?
#
loop_
_entity_poly.entity_id
_entity_poly.type
_entity_poly.pdbx_seq_one_letter_code
_entity_poly.pdbx_strand_id
1 'polypeptide(L)'
;MSLQGSLFEEPGPGNAIHLKNGELAYYPRFFKPAESDNYYQTLLDTIDWKQESMNMYGKQVLFPRLMAWYGDAATSYSFSGNTFAPSPWTPALEEIRARITPASGTGFNSVLLNLYRSGSDSMGWHADDEPELGPHPVIASVNFGASRRFLLRYKNDHHLKHEILLEHGSLLVMKGTLQQYWEHQVPKTNRQISGRINLTFRFIHP
;
A
#
# COMPACT_ATOMS: atom_id res chain seq x y z
N MET A 1 -5.75 18.72 38.74
CA MET A 1 -6.03 17.51 37.93
C MET A 1 -6.13 17.96 36.48
N SER A 2 -5.09 17.76 35.69
CA SER A 2 -5.17 17.90 34.22
C SER A 2 -4.64 16.60 33.62
N LEU A 3 -5.56 15.71 33.27
CA LEU A 3 -5.28 14.58 32.39
C LEU A 3 -5.40 15.09 30.96
N GLN A 4 -4.29 15.53 30.39
CA GLN A 4 -4.13 15.67 28.95
C GLN A 4 -3.10 14.62 28.54
N GLY A 5 -3.56 13.38 28.42
CA GLY A 5 -2.81 12.33 27.77
C GLY A 5 -2.77 12.64 26.28
N SER A 6 -1.56 12.75 25.72
CA SER A 6 -1.35 12.74 24.27
C SER A 6 -2.12 11.55 23.67
N LEU A 7 -3.11 11.81 22.83
CA LEU A 7 -3.97 10.78 22.22
C LEU A 7 -3.22 9.91 21.19
N PHE A 8 -1.95 10.21 20.93
CA PHE A 8 -1.13 9.48 19.99
C PHE A 8 0.22 9.22 20.67
N GLU A 9 0.50 7.95 20.97
CA GLU A 9 1.88 7.51 21.19
C GLU A 9 2.61 7.69 19.85
N GLU A 10 3.70 8.46 19.86
CA GLU A 10 4.58 8.56 18.70
C GLU A 10 4.99 7.15 18.27
N PRO A 11 4.82 6.75 16.99
CA PRO A 11 5.22 5.44 16.55
C PRO A 11 6.71 5.25 16.80
N GLY A 12 7.08 4.09 17.36
CA GLY A 12 8.48 3.75 17.62
C GLY A 12 9.36 3.83 16.36
N PRO A 13 10.69 3.94 16.51
CA PRO A 13 11.58 4.13 15.36
C PRO A 13 11.43 2.97 14.37
N GLY A 14 11.10 3.29 13.12
CA GLY A 14 11.02 2.30 12.04
C GLY A 14 12.40 1.72 11.74
N ASN A 15 12.43 0.47 11.30
CA ASN A 15 13.66 -0.16 10.86
C ASN A 15 14.02 0.39 9.47
N ALA A 16 14.99 1.31 9.43
CA ALA A 16 15.53 1.81 8.17
C ALA A 16 16.27 0.69 7.43
N ILE A 17 15.89 0.47 6.18
CA ILE A 17 16.51 -0.50 5.28
C ILE A 17 17.06 0.28 4.09
N HIS A 18 18.39 0.31 3.99
CA HIS A 18 19.10 0.97 2.90
C HIS A 18 19.33 0.00 1.76
N LEU A 19 18.85 0.34 0.57
CA LEU A 19 19.07 -0.39 -0.66
C LEU A 19 19.92 0.46 -1.61
N LYS A 20 20.58 -0.19 -2.58
CA LYS A 20 21.23 0.53 -3.68
C LYS A 20 20.19 1.39 -4.42
N ASN A 21 20.33 2.71 -4.41
CA ASN A 21 19.36 3.64 -5.03
C ASN A 21 17.91 3.46 -4.50
N GLY A 22 17.74 3.21 -3.21
CA GLY A 22 16.41 3.07 -2.63
C GLY A 22 16.43 3.15 -1.11
N GLU A 23 15.37 3.68 -0.54
CA GLU A 23 15.19 3.78 0.90
C GLU A 23 13.84 3.19 1.30
N LEU A 24 13.88 2.36 2.34
CA LEU A 24 12.71 1.75 2.94
C LEU A 24 12.73 2.02 4.46
N ALA A 25 11.56 2.22 5.05
CA ALA A 25 11.39 2.17 6.50
C ALA A 25 10.23 1.23 6.84
N TYR A 26 10.51 0.18 7.62
CA TYR A 26 9.52 -0.83 7.99
C TYR A 26 9.18 -0.78 9.47
N TYR A 27 7.89 -0.73 9.77
CA TYR A 27 7.32 -0.66 11.11
C TYR A 27 6.40 -1.90 11.28
N PRO A 28 6.88 -3.02 11.87
CA PRO A 28 6.14 -4.28 11.88
C PRO A 28 4.83 -4.25 12.68
N ARG A 29 4.75 -3.38 13.70
CA ARG A 29 3.59 -3.24 14.59
C ARG A 29 3.23 -1.78 14.76
N PHE A 30 3.06 -1.09 13.62
CA PHE A 30 2.68 0.32 13.61
C PHE A 30 1.29 0.54 14.23
N PHE A 31 0.37 -0.38 13.92
CA PHE A 31 -0.93 -0.50 14.56
C PHE A 31 -0.92 -1.64 15.58
N LYS A 32 -1.62 -1.47 16.71
CA LYS A 32 -1.74 -2.53 17.73
C LYS A 32 -2.60 -3.68 17.17
N PRO A 33 -2.43 -4.94 17.62
CA PRO A 33 -3.17 -6.07 17.07
C PRO A 33 -4.69 -5.91 17.09
N ALA A 34 -5.28 -5.57 18.24
CA ALA A 34 -6.74 -5.41 18.35
C ALA A 34 -7.30 -4.28 17.46
N GLU A 35 -6.52 -3.21 17.30
CA GLU A 35 -6.86 -2.10 16.40
C GLU A 35 -6.75 -2.53 14.93
N SER A 36 -5.75 -3.32 14.60
CA SER A 36 -5.53 -3.86 13.27
C SER A 36 -6.64 -4.84 12.86
N ASP A 37 -7.17 -5.62 13.81
CA ASP A 37 -8.35 -6.47 13.62
C ASP A 37 -9.60 -5.60 13.32
N ASN A 38 -9.80 -4.52 14.07
CA ASN A 38 -10.92 -3.59 13.85
C ASN A 38 -10.84 -2.90 12.48
N TYR A 39 -9.66 -2.42 12.07
CA TYR A 39 -9.49 -1.84 10.74
C TYR A 39 -9.68 -2.89 9.65
N TYR A 40 -9.16 -4.10 9.82
CA TYR A 40 -9.36 -5.17 8.85
C TYR A 40 -10.85 -5.43 8.61
N GLN A 41 -11.62 -5.63 9.68
CA GLN A 41 -13.05 -5.91 9.59
C GLN A 41 -13.83 -4.71 9.02
N THR A 42 -13.56 -3.50 9.51
CA THR A 42 -14.21 -2.27 9.03
C THR A 42 -13.99 -2.07 7.54
N LEU A 43 -12.74 -2.21 7.07
CA LEU A 43 -12.41 -2.05 5.66
C LEU A 43 -12.98 -3.18 4.80
N LEU A 44 -13.04 -4.41 5.31
CA LEU A 44 -13.67 -5.52 4.61
C LEU A 44 -15.16 -5.25 4.36
N ASP A 45 -15.86 -4.68 5.35
CA ASP A 45 -17.31 -4.49 5.32
C ASP A 45 -17.76 -3.21 4.60
N THR A 46 -16.93 -2.15 4.63
CA THR A 46 -17.35 -0.80 4.20
C THR A 46 -16.78 -0.34 2.86
N ILE A 47 -15.72 -0.97 2.36
CA ILE A 47 -15.10 -0.60 1.09
C ILE A 47 -15.85 -1.24 -0.08
N ASP A 48 -16.10 -0.45 -1.13
CA ASP A 48 -16.71 -0.92 -2.38
C ASP A 48 -15.68 -1.67 -3.24
N TRP A 49 -15.39 -2.92 -2.88
CA TRP A 49 -14.39 -3.77 -3.53
C TRP A 49 -14.81 -4.19 -4.93
N LYS A 50 -13.97 -3.89 -5.94
CA LYS A 50 -14.21 -4.26 -7.35
C LYS A 50 -13.09 -5.13 -7.90
N GLN A 51 -13.46 -6.11 -8.73
CA GLN A 51 -12.46 -6.87 -9.48
C GLN A 51 -12.30 -6.24 -10.87
N GLU A 52 -11.21 -5.50 -11.05
CA GLU A 52 -10.90 -4.89 -12.34
C GLU A 52 -10.33 -5.91 -13.32
N SER A 53 -10.26 -5.50 -14.59
CA SER A 53 -9.76 -6.34 -15.68
C SER A 53 -8.96 -5.51 -16.68
N MET A 54 -8.11 -6.20 -17.46
CA MET A 54 -7.44 -5.60 -18.61
C MET A 54 -7.51 -6.51 -19.82
N ASN A 55 -7.38 -5.94 -21.01
CA ASN A 55 -7.26 -6.72 -22.24
C ASN A 55 -5.79 -7.13 -22.46
N MET A 56 -5.51 -8.43 -22.44
CA MET A 56 -4.20 -8.99 -22.80
C MET A 56 -4.37 -9.97 -23.94
N TYR A 57 -3.66 -9.75 -25.05
CA TYR A 57 -3.68 -10.63 -26.23
C TYR A 57 -5.11 -10.93 -26.74
N GLY A 58 -5.98 -9.92 -26.75
CA GLY A 58 -7.38 -10.06 -27.20
C GLY A 58 -8.31 -10.77 -26.21
N LYS A 59 -7.84 -11.11 -25.00
CA LYS A 59 -8.65 -11.70 -23.93
C LYS A 59 -8.74 -10.75 -22.74
N GLN A 60 -9.92 -10.67 -22.15
CA GLN A 60 -10.12 -9.97 -20.88
C GLN A 60 -9.56 -10.84 -19.75
N VAL A 61 -8.59 -10.31 -19.02
CA VAL A 61 -7.94 -10.96 -17.88
C VAL A 61 -8.31 -10.19 -16.61
N LEU A 62 -8.93 -10.87 -15.65
CA LEU A 62 -9.24 -10.29 -14.35
C LEU A 62 -7.96 -10.12 -13.53
N PHE A 63 -7.85 -8.99 -12.83
CA PHE A 63 -6.78 -8.85 -11.85
C PHE A 63 -6.99 -9.86 -10.71
N PRO A 64 -5.92 -10.53 -10.27
CA PRO A 64 -6.02 -11.53 -9.20
C PRO A 64 -5.99 -10.85 -7.83
N ARG A 65 -6.91 -9.91 -7.61
CA ARG A 65 -7.19 -9.19 -6.35
C ARG A 65 -8.43 -8.31 -6.56
N LEU A 66 -9.08 -7.91 -5.47
CA LEU A 66 -10.06 -6.83 -5.51
C LEU A 66 -9.36 -5.49 -5.20
N MET A 67 -9.88 -4.41 -5.75
CA MET A 67 -9.32 -3.08 -5.59
C MET A 67 -10.42 -2.09 -5.27
N ALA A 68 -10.03 -1.00 -4.63
CA ALA A 68 -10.85 0.19 -4.50
C ALA A 68 -9.94 1.40 -4.40
N TRP A 69 -10.41 2.55 -4.88
CA TRP A 69 -9.60 3.76 -4.90
C TRP A 69 -10.35 4.91 -4.25
N TYR A 70 -9.68 5.52 -3.26
CA TYR A 70 -10.20 6.62 -2.45
C TYR A 70 -9.20 7.77 -2.42
N GLY A 71 -9.67 9.00 -2.27
CA GLY A 71 -8.81 10.17 -2.41
C GLY A 71 -9.57 11.48 -2.48
N ASP A 72 -8.81 12.56 -2.55
CA ASP A 72 -9.35 13.91 -2.73
C ASP A 72 -9.98 14.01 -4.13
N ALA A 73 -11.09 14.74 -4.26
CA ALA A 73 -11.86 14.83 -5.50
C ALA A 73 -11.05 15.33 -6.72
N ALA A 74 -9.98 16.10 -6.47
CA ALA A 74 -9.11 16.65 -7.51
C ALA A 74 -8.04 15.66 -8.01
N THR A 75 -7.95 14.43 -7.47
CA THR A 75 -6.88 13.47 -7.79
C THR A 75 -7.22 12.52 -8.95
N SER A 76 -8.16 12.88 -9.82
CA SER A 76 -8.53 12.07 -10.99
C SER A 76 -7.31 11.72 -11.85
N TYR A 77 -7.07 10.42 -12.11
CA TYR A 77 -6.00 9.96 -13.00
C TYR A 77 -6.53 8.99 -14.05
N SER A 78 -5.73 8.83 -15.10
CA SER A 78 -6.04 7.92 -16.21
C SER A 78 -5.30 6.60 -16.04
N PHE A 79 -6.03 5.50 -15.82
CA PHE A 79 -5.47 4.15 -15.88
C PHE A 79 -6.04 3.42 -17.08
N SER A 80 -5.17 2.89 -17.95
CA SER A 80 -5.59 2.07 -19.12
C SER A 80 -6.62 2.76 -20.03
N GLY A 81 -6.56 4.09 -20.19
CA GLY A 81 -7.46 4.86 -21.05
C GLY A 81 -8.82 5.24 -20.44
N ASN A 82 -9.08 4.87 -19.18
CA ASN A 82 -10.28 5.26 -18.45
C ASN A 82 -9.93 6.29 -17.36
N THR A 83 -10.67 7.40 -17.31
CA THR A 83 -10.62 8.35 -16.20
C THR A 83 -11.40 7.76 -15.04
N PHE A 84 -10.69 7.39 -13.98
CA PHE A 84 -11.35 7.04 -12.72
C PHE A 84 -11.32 8.28 -11.82
N ALA A 85 -12.43 8.53 -11.13
CA ALA A 85 -12.45 9.44 -10.01
C ALA A 85 -12.36 8.60 -8.73
N PRO A 86 -11.55 9.01 -7.74
CA PRO A 86 -11.53 8.32 -6.46
C PRO A 86 -12.88 8.45 -5.76
N SER A 87 -13.22 7.44 -4.96
CA SER A 87 -14.29 7.57 -3.97
C SER A 87 -13.86 8.53 -2.85
N PRO A 88 -14.80 9.24 -2.20
CA PRO A 88 -14.46 10.11 -1.08
C PRO A 88 -13.98 9.30 0.12
N TRP A 89 -12.98 9.82 0.84
CA TRP A 89 -12.43 9.19 2.05
C TRP A 89 -13.50 8.70 3.03
N THR A 90 -13.27 7.51 3.60
CA THR A 90 -14.06 7.02 4.74
C THR A 90 -13.39 7.44 6.05
N PRO A 91 -14.13 7.49 7.18
CA PRO A 91 -13.55 7.84 8.48
C PRO A 91 -12.33 6.97 8.86
N ALA A 92 -12.38 5.67 8.58
CA ALA A 92 -11.26 4.76 8.86
C ALA A 92 -10.02 5.08 8.02
N LEU A 93 -10.21 5.43 6.74
CA LEU A 93 -9.09 5.79 5.86
C LEU A 93 -8.47 7.14 6.25
N GLU A 94 -9.28 8.12 6.67
CA GLU A 94 -8.80 9.39 7.23
C GLU A 94 -7.94 9.18 8.47
N GLU A 95 -8.40 8.34 9.39
CA GLU A 95 -7.69 8.05 10.62
C GLU A 95 -6.33 7.37 10.36
N ILE A 96 -6.31 6.36 9.48
CA ILE A 96 -5.07 5.68 9.07
C ILE A 96 -4.13 6.69 8.40
N ARG A 97 -4.64 7.52 7.48
CA ARG A 97 -3.88 8.56 6.78
C ARG A 97 -3.22 9.54 7.76
N ALA A 98 -3.99 10.04 8.72
CA ALA A 98 -3.50 10.97 9.74
C ALA A 98 -2.36 10.36 10.56
N ARG A 99 -2.46 9.07 10.90
CA ARG A 99 -1.44 8.39 11.71
C ARG A 99 -0.15 8.08 10.98
N ILE A 100 -0.21 7.70 9.72
CA ILE A 100 1.01 7.37 8.95
C ILE A 100 1.75 8.61 8.44
N THR A 101 1.08 9.77 8.39
CA THR A 101 1.64 11.02 7.85
C THR A 101 2.92 11.45 8.60
N PRO A 102 2.95 11.54 9.95
CA PRO A 102 4.18 11.87 10.69
C PRO A 102 5.31 10.89 10.42
N ALA A 103 5.03 9.58 10.42
CA ALA A 103 6.03 8.54 10.19
C ALA A 103 6.58 8.53 8.75
N SER A 104 5.77 8.98 7.79
CA SER A 104 6.16 9.06 6.38
C SER A 104 6.87 10.37 6.02
N GLY A 105 6.75 11.40 6.86
CA GLY A 105 7.32 12.73 6.62
C GLY A 105 6.64 13.52 5.49
N THR A 106 5.49 13.05 4.99
CA THR A 106 4.70 13.75 3.96
C THR A 106 3.21 13.42 4.10
N GLY A 107 2.36 14.28 3.56
CA GLY A 107 0.92 14.04 3.44
C GLY A 107 0.56 13.20 2.21
N PHE A 108 -0.68 12.70 2.19
CA PHE A 108 -1.22 11.86 1.13
C PHE A 108 -2.62 12.36 0.72
N ASN A 109 -2.92 12.33 -0.58
CA ASN A 109 -4.22 12.73 -1.12
C ASN A 109 -4.93 11.60 -1.88
N SER A 110 -4.33 10.41 -1.93
CA SER A 110 -4.84 9.24 -2.64
C SER A 110 -4.45 7.95 -1.94
N VAL A 111 -5.32 6.94 -1.96
CA VAL A 111 -5.04 5.59 -1.47
C VAL A 111 -5.63 4.53 -2.39
N LEU A 112 -4.76 3.65 -2.92
CA LEU A 112 -5.19 2.45 -3.63
C LEU A 112 -5.25 1.27 -2.66
N LEU A 113 -6.45 0.73 -2.46
CA LEU A 113 -6.69 -0.45 -1.66
C LEU A 113 -6.61 -1.71 -2.52
N ASN A 114 -6.04 -2.75 -1.94
CA ASN A 114 -5.95 -4.07 -2.56
C ASN A 114 -6.36 -5.14 -1.54
N LEU A 115 -7.40 -5.90 -1.85
CA LEU A 115 -7.82 -7.08 -1.09
C LEU A 115 -7.35 -8.34 -1.83
N TYR A 116 -6.40 -9.02 -1.22
CA TYR A 116 -5.94 -10.34 -1.62
C TYR A 116 -6.76 -11.36 -0.85
N ARG A 117 -7.72 -12.01 -1.51
CA ARG A 117 -8.70 -12.90 -0.86
C ARG A 117 -8.05 -14.16 -0.29
N SER A 118 -6.96 -14.61 -0.90
CA SER A 118 -6.19 -15.80 -0.49
C SER A 118 -4.76 -15.75 -1.02
N GLY A 119 -4.01 -16.85 -0.83
CA GLY A 119 -2.69 -17.04 -1.42
C GLY A 119 -2.67 -17.09 -2.96
N SER A 120 -3.80 -17.28 -3.64
CA SER A 120 -3.87 -17.28 -5.10
C SER A 120 -3.91 -15.89 -5.73
N ASP A 121 -4.30 -14.88 -4.95
CA ASP A 121 -4.30 -13.47 -5.37
C ASP A 121 -2.87 -12.90 -5.30
N SER A 122 -2.52 -12.02 -6.23
CA SER A 122 -1.13 -11.53 -6.40
C SER A 122 -1.05 -10.16 -7.08
N MET A 123 0.13 -9.56 -7.02
CA MET A 123 0.51 -8.43 -7.85
C MET A 123 1.87 -8.76 -8.46
N GLY A 124 1.98 -8.68 -9.79
CA GLY A 124 3.22 -8.97 -10.51
C GLY A 124 4.30 -7.93 -10.25
N TRP A 125 5.48 -8.14 -10.85
CA TRP A 125 6.56 -7.16 -10.80
C TRP A 125 6.12 -5.83 -11.44
N HIS A 126 6.26 -4.74 -10.70
CA HIS A 126 5.94 -3.37 -11.12
C HIS A 126 6.72 -2.36 -10.27
N ALA A 127 6.75 -1.11 -10.70
CA ALA A 127 7.11 0.02 -9.86
C ALA A 127 5.96 1.02 -9.85
N ASP A 128 5.87 1.82 -8.80
CA ASP A 128 4.94 2.95 -8.73
C ASP A 128 5.65 4.18 -9.34
N ASP A 129 5.82 4.17 -10.66
CA ASP A 129 6.53 5.20 -11.44
C ASP A 129 5.61 6.00 -12.38
N GLU A 130 4.33 6.08 -12.05
CA GLU A 130 3.36 6.91 -12.74
C GLU A 130 3.78 8.41 -12.69
N PRO A 131 3.76 9.15 -13.83
CA PRO A 131 4.23 10.53 -13.89
C PRO A 131 3.58 11.47 -12.86
N GLU A 132 2.31 11.23 -12.55
CA GLU A 132 1.52 12.03 -11.60
C GLU A 132 2.03 11.90 -10.16
N LEU A 133 2.86 10.90 -9.86
CA LEU A 133 3.49 10.73 -8.54
C LEU A 133 4.78 11.54 -8.38
N GLY A 134 5.25 12.20 -9.46
CA GLY A 134 6.50 12.94 -9.47
C GLY A 134 7.74 12.04 -9.48
N PRO A 135 8.95 12.62 -9.47
CA PRO A 135 10.19 11.87 -9.70
C PRO A 135 10.64 11.01 -8.51
N HIS A 136 10.29 11.37 -7.28
CA HIS A 136 10.71 10.69 -6.06
C HIS A 136 9.54 10.52 -5.08
N PRO A 137 8.51 9.73 -5.46
CA PRO A 137 7.32 9.60 -4.63
C PRO A 137 7.66 8.94 -3.29
N VAL A 138 7.01 9.43 -2.24
CA VAL A 138 6.90 8.72 -0.98
C VAL A 138 5.61 7.93 -1.00
N ILE A 139 5.70 6.62 -0.78
CA ILE A 139 4.57 5.71 -0.78
C ILE A 139 4.51 5.03 0.57
N ALA A 140 3.35 5.05 1.21
CA ALA A 140 3.11 4.35 2.47
C ALA A 140 2.17 3.17 2.25
N SER A 141 2.66 1.96 2.53
CA SER A 141 1.92 0.69 2.45
C SER A 141 1.53 0.22 3.85
N VAL A 142 0.25 0.27 4.16
CA VAL A 142 -0.33 -0.25 5.41
C VAL A 142 -0.97 -1.61 5.17
N ASN A 143 -0.79 -2.54 6.10
CA ASN A 143 -1.12 -3.95 5.91
C ASN A 143 -1.99 -4.50 7.04
N PHE A 144 -3.12 -5.11 6.70
CA PHE A 144 -4.02 -5.79 7.63
C PHE A 144 -4.38 -7.20 7.12
N GLY A 145 -4.78 -8.11 8.02
CA GLY A 145 -4.97 -9.54 7.72
C GLY A 145 -3.67 -10.35 7.57
N ALA A 146 -3.70 -11.37 6.71
CA ALA A 146 -2.64 -12.36 6.56
C ALA A 146 -1.30 -11.75 6.09
N SER A 147 -0.20 -12.24 6.65
CA SER A 147 1.14 -11.79 6.25
C SER A 147 1.49 -12.27 4.84
N ARG A 148 2.11 -11.38 4.05
CA ARG A 148 2.53 -11.68 2.68
C ARG A 148 3.96 -11.24 2.42
N ARG A 149 4.66 -12.06 1.65
CA ARG A 149 5.99 -11.71 1.12
C ARG A 149 5.83 -10.53 0.18
N PHE A 150 6.68 -9.54 0.35
CA PHE A 150 6.88 -8.42 -0.55
C PHE A 150 8.31 -8.50 -1.06
N LEU A 151 8.44 -8.77 -2.36
CA LEU A 151 9.73 -9.00 -2.99
C LEU A 151 10.11 -7.76 -3.76
N LEU A 152 11.36 -7.34 -3.65
CA LEU A 152 11.96 -6.29 -4.47
C LEU A 152 13.10 -6.90 -5.31
N ARG A 153 13.26 -6.43 -6.54
CA ARG A 153 14.45 -6.70 -7.37
C ARG A 153 14.89 -5.43 -8.09
N TYR A 154 16.19 -5.30 -8.31
CA TYR A 154 16.76 -4.16 -9.03
C TYR A 154 16.48 -4.32 -10.53
N LYS A 155 15.89 -3.31 -11.19
CA LYS A 155 15.43 -3.40 -12.60
C LYS A 155 16.57 -3.79 -13.56
N ASN A 156 17.79 -3.30 -13.31
CA ASN A 156 18.96 -3.55 -14.17
C ASN A 156 19.80 -4.77 -13.72
N ASP A 157 19.45 -5.41 -12.60
CA ASP A 157 20.11 -6.60 -12.09
C ASP A 157 19.12 -7.42 -11.25
N HIS A 158 18.43 -8.35 -11.91
CA HIS A 158 17.44 -9.20 -11.25
C HIS A 158 18.05 -10.20 -10.25
N HIS A 159 19.38 -10.29 -10.11
CA HIS A 159 20.01 -11.06 -9.03
C HIS A 159 20.04 -10.28 -7.71
N LEU A 160 20.06 -8.95 -7.78
CA LEU A 160 19.97 -8.09 -6.61
C LEU A 160 18.51 -8.01 -6.12
N LYS A 161 18.23 -8.72 -5.02
CA LYS A 161 16.87 -8.87 -4.47
C LYS A 161 16.81 -8.53 -2.98
N HIS A 162 15.63 -8.13 -2.54
CA HIS A 162 15.30 -7.97 -1.13
C HIS A 162 13.90 -8.52 -0.86
N GLU A 163 13.64 -8.93 0.38
CA GLU A 163 12.34 -9.49 0.78
C GLU A 163 11.95 -8.93 2.14
N ILE A 164 10.69 -8.52 2.26
CA ILE A 164 10.06 -8.11 3.51
C ILE A 164 8.81 -8.94 3.70
N LEU A 165 8.61 -9.50 4.89
CA LEU A 165 7.32 -10.08 5.26
C LEU A 165 6.45 -8.93 5.80
N LEU A 166 5.42 -8.56 5.04
CA LEU A 166 4.47 -7.53 5.47
C LEU A 166 3.44 -8.16 6.40
N GLU A 167 3.49 -7.77 7.67
CA GLU A 167 2.71 -8.34 8.76
C GLU A 167 1.42 -7.56 9.03
N HIS A 168 0.56 -8.13 9.86
CA HIS A 168 -0.66 -7.49 10.34
C HIS A 168 -0.35 -6.25 11.17
N GLY A 169 -0.95 -5.11 10.81
CA GLY A 169 -0.72 -3.82 11.46
C GLY A 169 0.60 -3.15 11.08
N SER A 170 1.28 -3.63 10.03
CA SER A 170 2.57 -3.08 9.61
C SER A 170 2.44 -1.91 8.65
N LEU A 171 3.42 -0.99 8.72
CA LEU A 171 3.63 0.10 7.78
C LEU A 171 4.98 -0.10 7.08
N LEU A 172 4.99 -0.04 5.76
CA LEU A 172 6.20 0.08 4.93
C LEU A 172 6.19 1.44 4.22
N VAL A 173 7.20 2.27 4.45
CA VAL A 173 7.41 3.51 3.72
C VAL A 173 8.50 3.29 2.66
N MET A 174 8.19 3.61 1.42
CA MET A 174 9.07 3.54 0.26
C MET A 174 9.37 4.96 -0.23
N LYS A 175 10.64 5.34 -0.40
CA LYS A 175 11.02 6.72 -0.75
C LYS A 175 12.30 6.82 -1.56
N GLY A 176 12.66 8.05 -1.92
CA GLY A 176 13.86 8.39 -2.67
C GLY A 176 13.74 7.94 -4.13
N THR A 177 14.78 7.30 -4.65
CA THR A 177 14.83 6.81 -6.04
C THR A 177 14.34 5.37 -6.19
N LEU A 178 13.70 4.80 -5.16
CA LEU A 178 13.33 3.38 -5.13
C LEU A 178 12.50 2.97 -6.37
N GLN A 179 11.43 3.71 -6.69
CA GLN A 179 10.54 3.35 -7.81
C GLN A 179 11.22 3.48 -9.19
N GLN A 180 12.29 4.28 -9.27
CA GLN A 180 13.09 4.39 -10.50
C GLN A 180 13.93 3.12 -10.75
N TYR A 181 14.54 2.55 -9.71
CA TYR A 181 15.55 1.51 -9.85
C TYR A 181 15.10 0.11 -9.41
N TRP A 182 14.05 0.01 -8.63
CA TRP A 182 13.51 -1.24 -8.12
C TRP A 182 12.10 -1.46 -8.62
N GLU A 183 11.78 -2.73 -8.83
CA GLU A 183 10.41 -3.18 -8.99
C GLU A 183 10.09 -4.15 -7.87
N HIS A 184 8.81 -4.26 -7.54
CA HIS A 184 8.32 -5.05 -6.44
C HIS A 184 7.10 -5.88 -6.82
N GLN A 185 6.84 -6.94 -6.05
CA GLN A 185 5.70 -7.82 -6.26
C GLN A 185 5.18 -8.43 -4.96
N VAL A 186 3.93 -8.88 -5.02
CA VAL A 186 3.30 -9.74 -4.02
C VAL A 186 3.02 -11.09 -4.68
N PRO A 187 3.91 -12.10 -4.52
CA PRO A 187 3.79 -13.37 -5.23
C PRO A 187 2.65 -14.22 -4.66
N LYS A 188 2.12 -15.12 -5.48
CA LYS A 188 1.20 -16.18 -5.03
C LYS A 188 1.89 -17.10 -4.03
N THR A 189 1.10 -17.76 -3.18
CA THR A 189 1.56 -18.80 -2.26
C THR A 189 0.57 -19.96 -2.25
N ASN A 190 1.11 -21.18 -2.17
CA ASN A 190 0.31 -22.40 -2.01
C ASN A 190 -0.08 -22.66 -0.55
N ARG A 191 0.41 -21.84 0.39
CA ARG A 191 -0.01 -21.91 1.79
C ARG A 191 -1.48 -21.50 1.90
N GLN A 192 -2.26 -22.24 2.67
CA GLN A 192 -3.61 -21.83 3.06
C GLN A 192 -3.49 -20.65 4.03
N ILE A 193 -3.89 -19.46 3.57
CA ILE A 193 -3.85 -18.22 4.34
C ILE A 193 -5.16 -17.45 4.15
N SER A 194 -5.53 -16.66 5.15
CA SER A 194 -6.70 -15.77 5.10
C SER A 194 -6.43 -14.55 4.20
N GLY A 195 -7.44 -13.68 4.09
CA GLY A 195 -7.35 -12.46 3.31
C GLY A 195 -6.33 -11.45 3.86
N ARG A 196 -5.78 -10.62 2.97
CA ARG A 196 -4.95 -9.46 3.30
C ARG A 196 -5.50 -8.21 2.63
N ILE A 197 -5.63 -7.15 3.39
CA ILE A 197 -5.92 -5.81 2.88
C ILE A 197 -4.61 -4.99 2.92
N ASN A 198 -4.28 -4.37 1.79
CA ASN A 198 -3.16 -3.45 1.66
C ASN A 198 -3.66 -2.08 1.19
N LEU A 199 -3.24 -1.03 1.88
CA LEU A 199 -3.56 0.36 1.57
C LEU A 199 -2.28 1.03 1.10
N THR A 200 -2.26 1.51 -0.13
CA THR A 200 -1.08 2.17 -0.72
C THR A 200 -1.36 3.65 -0.88
N PHE A 201 -0.90 4.43 0.08
CA PHE A 201 -1.09 5.88 0.14
C PHE A 201 -0.04 6.59 -0.70
N ARG A 202 -0.49 7.57 -1.48
CA ARG A 202 0.33 8.36 -2.40
C ARG A 202 -0.10 9.83 -2.39
N PHE A 203 0.80 10.67 -2.86
CA PHE A 203 0.48 12.05 -3.21
C PHE A 203 0.48 12.17 -4.74
N ILE A 204 -0.67 12.51 -5.32
CA ILE A 204 -0.86 12.74 -6.74
C ILE A 204 -0.72 14.24 -7.01
N HIS A 205 0.20 14.60 -7.90
CA HIS A 205 0.39 15.95 -8.39
C HIS A 205 -0.62 16.29 -9.50
N PRO A 206 -1.09 17.54 -9.57
CA PRO A 206 -1.98 18.01 -10.63
C PRO A 206 -1.29 18.12 -12.00
#